data_AF-A0A387AUE9-F1
#
_entry.id   AF-A0A387AUE9-F1
#
_cell.length_a   1.000
_cell.length_b   1.000
_cell.length_c   1.000
_cell.angle_alpha   90.00
_cell.angle_beta   90.00
_cell.angle_gamma   90.00
#
_symmetry.space_group_name_H-M   'P 1'
#
loop_
_entity.id
_entity.type
_entity.pdbx_description
1 polymer ?
#
loop_
_entity_poly.entity_id
_entity_poly.type
_entity_poly.pdbx_seq_one_letter_code
_entity_poly.pdbx_strand_id
1 'polypeptide(L)'
;MNIELNDDTQSLINVVNKFFPGKVEVQFIGQLQSGYVRHDQAQVVQDGKNLFVQVSDLSAPNYTASHELLHLLMTLRGFPQVFFSLSTGDDSLDEQLEIMGTELFDIVAHFVVVSEQRKHGLITDDIEKMYLKGIQNTIEPEPKELDNAMELRLLTLIDAHVFYGDKFDDFARPTLEKDYPVALKAADKIYEIITKKPTDSPFGLRRNVVKLFRAFDEQLTAWGLPALHNNEYATISSVVSERQLNLNVKQQFEIFHSELHDKKTNRRAYVGFNKSDDQNSFVIPAPTGMDDSPEYFKKLYALSVKDLFKELKMPYIIRK
;
A
#
# COMPACT_ATOMS: atom_id res chain seq x y z
N MET A 1 12.14 31.04 4.85
CA MET A 1 12.06 30.43 6.19
C MET A 1 12.96 29.20 6.13
N ASN A 2 14.00 29.10 6.97
CA ASN A 2 14.81 27.87 7.02
C ASN A 2 14.06 26.88 7.90
N ILE A 3 13.49 25.84 7.30
CA ILE A 3 12.93 24.73 8.07
C ILE A 3 14.08 23.81 8.45
N GLU A 4 14.24 23.64 9.75
CA GLU A 4 15.20 22.70 10.33
C GLU A 4 14.43 21.49 10.83
N LEU A 5 14.81 20.31 10.34
CA LEU A 5 14.28 19.05 10.82
C LEU A 5 14.89 18.74 12.20
N ASN A 6 14.12 18.09 13.06
CA ASN A 6 14.59 17.70 14.39
C ASN A 6 15.59 16.53 14.31
N ASP A 7 16.27 16.28 15.43
CA ASP A 7 17.30 15.26 15.54
C ASP A 7 16.80 13.86 15.15
N ASP A 8 15.56 13.51 15.51
CA ASP A 8 14.96 12.21 15.19
C ASP A 8 14.76 12.02 13.69
N THR A 9 14.21 13.03 13.00
CA THR A 9 14.03 12.99 11.54
C THR A 9 15.37 12.99 10.83
N GLN A 10 16.34 13.78 11.30
CA GLN A 10 17.69 13.79 10.76
C GLN A 10 18.43 12.46 10.96
N SER A 11 18.22 11.81 12.11
CA SER A 11 18.72 10.47 12.41
C SER A 11 18.12 9.43 11.47
N LEU A 12 16.81 9.51 11.19
CA LEU A 12 16.14 8.64 10.24
C LEU A 12 16.68 8.80 8.81
N ILE A 13 16.90 10.04 8.34
CA ILE A 13 17.58 10.30 7.05
C ILE A 13 18.93 9.58 7.00
N ASN A 14 19.72 9.65 8.08
CA ASN A 14 21.02 8.99 8.16
C ASN A 14 20.89 7.46 8.14
N VAL A 15 19.86 6.88 8.76
CA VAL A 15 19.58 5.44 8.71
C VAL A 15 19.23 5.02 7.29
N VAL A 16 18.31 5.72 6.62
CA VAL A 16 17.92 5.40 5.23
C VAL A 16 19.13 5.48 4.29
N ASN A 17 19.96 6.53 4.40
CA ASN A 17 21.19 6.68 3.63
C ASN A 17 22.22 5.57 3.85
N LYS A 18 22.22 4.86 4.99
CA LYS A 18 23.11 3.71 5.21
C LYS A 18 22.67 2.48 4.42
N PHE A 19 21.39 2.35 4.11
CA PHE A 19 20.84 1.20 3.37
C PHE A 19 20.66 1.48 1.89
N PHE A 20 20.49 2.75 1.50
CA PHE A 20 20.32 3.14 0.11
C PHE A 20 21.68 3.35 -0.58
N PRO A 21 21.93 2.75 -1.77
CA PRO A 21 23.21 2.94 -2.47
C PRO A 21 23.49 4.36 -2.96
N GLY A 22 22.45 5.19 -3.09
CA GLY A 22 22.55 6.61 -3.44
C GLY A 22 22.35 7.53 -2.24
N LYS A 23 22.01 8.79 -2.50
CA LYS A 23 21.70 9.77 -1.45
C LYS A 23 20.19 9.96 -1.30
N VAL A 24 19.71 9.99 -0.08
CA VAL A 24 18.35 10.40 0.27
C VAL A 24 18.40 11.75 0.99
N GLU A 25 17.63 12.72 0.49
CA GLU A 25 17.51 14.06 1.07
C GLU A 25 16.04 14.46 1.22
N VAL A 26 15.76 15.35 2.18
CA VAL A 26 14.45 15.99 2.31
C VAL A 26 14.52 17.39 1.72
N GLN A 27 13.54 17.73 0.88
CA GLN A 27 13.40 19.03 0.24
C GLN A 27 12.04 19.63 0.57
N PHE A 28 12.01 20.93 0.84
CA PHE A 28 10.76 21.68 1.03
C PHE A 28 10.45 22.42 -0.27
N ILE A 29 9.47 21.91 -1.02
CA ILE A 29 9.12 22.43 -2.35
C ILE A 29 7.92 23.38 -2.34
N GLY A 30 7.20 23.46 -1.22
CA GLY A 30 6.05 24.34 -1.03
C GLY A 30 6.24 25.33 0.11
N GLN A 31 5.25 26.19 0.31
CA GLN A 31 5.14 27.13 1.44
C GLN A 31 3.79 27.01 2.16
N LEU A 32 2.98 26.01 1.81
CA LEU A 32 1.64 25.83 2.37
C LEU A 32 1.74 25.48 3.86
N GLN A 33 0.76 25.95 4.63
CA GLN A 33 0.58 25.59 6.04
C GLN A 33 -0.93 25.41 6.29
N SER A 34 -1.49 24.33 5.76
CA SER A 34 -2.93 24.03 5.85
C SER A 34 -3.45 23.87 7.29
N GLY A 35 -2.55 23.62 8.24
CA GLY A 35 -2.88 23.40 9.64
C GLY A 35 -3.62 22.07 9.87
N TYR A 36 -3.40 21.09 9.00
CA TYR A 36 -3.76 19.68 9.16
C TYR A 36 -2.69 18.82 8.48
N VAL A 37 -2.66 17.52 8.79
CA VAL A 37 -1.73 16.57 8.14
C VAL A 37 -2.51 15.55 7.31
N ARG A 38 -1.94 15.18 6.16
CA ARG A 38 -2.39 14.09 5.28
C ARG A 38 -1.18 13.42 4.61
N HIS A 39 -1.37 12.21 4.10
CA HIS A 39 -0.32 11.43 3.45
C HIS A 39 0.07 11.99 2.07
N ASP A 40 -0.83 12.68 1.37
CA ASP A 40 -0.60 13.33 0.07
C ASP A 40 0.27 14.62 0.11
N GLN A 41 0.74 15.03 1.29
CA GLN A 41 1.50 16.27 1.48
C GLN A 41 3.02 16.11 1.29
N ALA A 42 3.47 14.91 0.94
CA ALA A 42 4.82 14.67 0.48
C ALA A 42 4.84 13.61 -0.64
N GLN A 43 5.96 13.59 -1.36
CA GLN A 43 6.21 12.60 -2.39
C GLN A 43 7.70 12.25 -2.43
N VAL A 44 8.02 11.04 -2.90
CA VAL A 44 9.40 10.64 -3.18
C VAL A 44 9.68 10.75 -4.67
N VAL A 45 10.68 11.56 -5.03
CA VAL A 45 11.13 11.73 -6.41
C VAL A 45 12.52 11.14 -6.57
N GLN A 46 12.73 10.33 -7.62
CA GLN A 46 14.04 9.83 -7.99
C GLN A 46 14.72 10.75 -9.02
N ASP A 47 15.96 11.14 -8.75
CA ASP A 47 16.82 11.87 -9.69
C ASP A 47 18.17 11.13 -9.82
N GLY A 48 18.35 10.46 -10.95
CA GLY A 48 19.49 9.59 -11.19
C GLY A 48 19.60 8.50 -10.11
N LYS A 49 20.62 8.60 -9.26
CA LYS A 49 20.86 7.68 -8.14
C LYS A 49 20.30 8.18 -6.81
N ASN A 50 19.82 9.42 -6.74
CA ASN A 50 19.36 10.03 -5.51
C ASN A 50 17.84 9.97 -5.39
N LEU A 51 17.35 10.00 -4.15
CA LEU A 51 15.94 10.15 -3.82
C LEU A 51 15.73 11.45 -3.03
N PHE A 52 14.67 12.16 -3.38
CA PHE A 52 14.25 13.38 -2.72
C PHE A 52 12.86 13.18 -2.11
N VAL A 53 12.76 13.27 -0.80
CA VAL A 53 11.48 13.38 -0.09
C VAL A 53 11.06 14.84 -0.16
N GLN A 54 10.11 15.14 -1.04
CA GLN A 54 9.64 16.49 -1.30
C GLN A 54 8.39 16.77 -0.47
N VAL A 55 8.50 17.68 0.50
CA VAL A 55 7.40 18.10 1.37
C VAL A 55 6.79 19.39 0.82
N SER A 56 5.48 19.37 0.57
CA SER A 56 4.73 20.50 -0.03
C SER A 56 3.98 21.33 1.02
N ASP A 57 3.58 20.73 2.14
CA ASP A 57 2.93 21.39 3.29
C ASP A 57 3.85 21.39 4.52
N LEU A 58 4.03 22.56 5.12
CA LEU A 58 4.97 22.85 6.19
C LEU A 58 4.30 22.92 7.56
N SER A 59 3.05 22.46 7.70
CA SER A 59 2.33 22.46 8.97
C SER A 59 2.96 21.52 10.00
N ALA A 60 3.52 20.38 9.55
CA ALA A 60 4.19 19.40 10.40
C ALA A 60 5.35 18.68 9.67
N PRO A 61 6.42 19.40 9.26
CA PRO A 61 7.44 18.88 8.34
C PRO A 61 8.20 17.65 8.88
N ASN A 62 8.42 17.56 10.19
CA ASN A 62 9.06 16.39 10.82
C ASN A 62 8.18 15.14 10.71
N TYR A 63 6.89 15.27 10.99
CA TYR A 63 5.93 14.19 10.82
C TYR A 63 5.86 13.75 9.36
N THR A 64 5.64 14.68 8.43
CA THR A 64 5.47 14.36 7.01
C THR A 64 6.74 13.77 6.40
N ALA A 65 7.92 14.36 6.66
CA ALA A 65 9.17 13.83 6.10
C ALA A 65 9.52 12.46 6.69
N SER A 66 9.33 12.26 8.00
CA SER A 66 9.62 10.96 8.62
C SER A 66 8.68 9.85 8.14
N HIS A 67 7.43 10.18 7.81
CA HIS A 67 6.46 9.25 7.25
C HIS A 67 6.99 8.60 5.96
N GLU A 68 7.36 9.42 4.97
CA GLU A 68 7.94 8.95 3.69
C GLU A 68 9.27 8.21 3.88
N LEU A 69 10.13 8.71 4.77
CA LEU A 69 11.41 8.06 5.06
C LEU A 69 11.22 6.67 5.68
N LEU A 70 10.17 6.45 6.47
CA LEU A 70 9.85 5.14 7.03
C LEU A 70 9.32 4.18 5.98
N HIS A 71 8.46 4.63 5.06
CA HIS A 71 8.05 3.84 3.89
C HIS A 71 9.26 3.41 3.03
N LEU A 72 10.19 4.34 2.78
CA LEU A 72 11.46 4.03 2.12
C LEU A 72 12.28 3.01 2.89
N LEU A 73 12.40 3.17 4.21
CA LEU A 73 13.14 2.23 5.05
C LEU A 73 12.51 0.84 5.03
N MET A 74 11.19 0.73 5.06
CA MET A 74 10.47 -0.55 4.96
C MET A 74 10.84 -1.26 3.65
N THR A 75 10.81 -0.54 2.52
CA THR A 75 11.23 -1.06 1.22
C THR A 75 12.67 -1.58 1.26
N LEU A 76 13.61 -0.80 1.79
CA LEU A 76 15.03 -1.17 1.90
C LEU A 76 15.28 -2.35 2.87
N ARG A 77 14.37 -2.56 3.83
CA ARG A 77 14.42 -3.67 4.78
C ARG A 77 13.72 -4.93 4.28
N GLY A 78 13.24 -4.93 3.04
CA GLY A 78 12.62 -6.08 2.41
C GLY A 78 11.19 -6.34 2.91
N PHE A 79 10.44 -5.27 3.19
CA PHE A 79 8.99 -5.39 3.25
C PHE A 79 8.41 -5.52 1.84
N PRO A 80 7.23 -6.18 1.70
CA PRO A 80 6.53 -6.25 0.44
C PRO A 80 6.32 -4.88 -0.19
N GLN A 81 6.28 -4.85 -1.52
CA GLN A 81 5.86 -3.72 -2.34
C GLN A 81 4.64 -4.13 -3.18
N VAL A 82 3.85 -3.14 -3.56
CA VAL A 82 2.74 -3.23 -4.51
C VAL A 82 3.16 -2.68 -5.88
N PHE A 83 2.69 -3.32 -6.95
CA PHE A 83 2.95 -2.93 -8.33
C PHE A 83 1.69 -3.09 -9.16
N PHE A 84 1.55 -2.26 -10.19
CA PHE A 84 0.41 -2.30 -11.11
C PHE A 84 0.94 -2.56 -12.52
N SER A 85 0.72 -3.78 -12.99
CA SER A 85 1.18 -4.24 -14.31
C SER A 85 0.02 -4.52 -15.26
N LEU A 86 -1.22 -4.36 -14.78
CA LEU A 86 -2.44 -4.56 -15.55
C LEU A 86 -3.06 -3.21 -15.92
N SER A 87 -3.84 -3.20 -16.98
CA SER A 87 -4.57 -2.05 -17.48
C SER A 87 -5.96 -2.46 -17.95
N THR A 88 -6.94 -1.65 -17.59
CA THR A 88 -8.33 -1.72 -18.08
C THR A 88 -8.46 -1.22 -19.52
N GLY A 89 -7.45 -0.51 -20.03
CA GLY A 89 -7.49 0.22 -21.29
C GLY A 89 -8.09 1.63 -21.15
N ASP A 90 -8.47 2.04 -19.94
CA ASP A 90 -8.87 3.40 -19.58
C ASP A 90 -7.86 3.96 -18.55
N ASP A 91 -7.04 4.91 -18.98
CA ASP A 91 -5.97 5.50 -18.17
C ASP A 91 -6.50 6.16 -16.88
N SER A 92 -7.71 6.76 -16.92
CA SER A 92 -8.28 7.42 -15.76
C SER A 92 -8.80 6.42 -14.74
N LEU A 93 -9.39 5.32 -15.20
CA LEU A 93 -9.80 4.24 -14.33
C LEU A 93 -8.58 3.52 -13.73
N ASP A 94 -7.55 3.29 -14.55
CA ASP A 94 -6.30 2.70 -14.08
C ASP A 94 -5.66 3.58 -12.98
N GLU A 95 -5.55 4.89 -13.18
CA GLU A 95 -5.03 5.81 -12.17
C GLU A 95 -5.82 5.73 -10.85
N GLN A 96 -7.15 5.68 -10.92
CA GLN A 96 -8.00 5.54 -9.74
C GLN A 96 -7.76 4.22 -9.01
N LEU A 97 -7.68 3.10 -9.74
CA LEU A 97 -7.41 1.79 -9.16
C LEU A 97 -6.00 1.71 -8.55
N GLU A 98 -5.00 2.33 -9.18
CA GLU A 98 -3.63 2.41 -8.67
C GLU A 98 -3.57 3.22 -7.37
N ILE A 99 -4.25 4.37 -7.31
CA ILE A 99 -4.35 5.17 -6.09
C ILE A 99 -5.02 4.36 -4.98
N MET A 100 -6.22 3.83 -5.22
CA MET A 100 -6.97 3.08 -4.21
C MET A 100 -6.22 1.83 -3.74
N GLY A 101 -5.58 1.09 -4.64
CA GLY A 101 -4.77 -0.08 -4.31
C GLY A 101 -3.53 0.27 -3.48
N THR A 102 -2.91 1.42 -3.75
CA THR A 102 -1.76 1.93 -3.00
C THR A 102 -2.18 2.38 -1.60
N GLU A 103 -3.25 3.17 -1.49
CA GLU A 103 -3.77 3.64 -0.20
C GLU A 103 -4.18 2.46 0.71
N LEU A 104 -4.86 1.45 0.16
CA LEU A 104 -5.17 0.23 0.92
C LEU A 104 -3.92 -0.55 1.33
N PHE A 105 -2.89 -0.61 0.48
CA PHE A 105 -1.61 -1.20 0.87
C PHE A 105 -0.96 -0.42 2.02
N ASP A 106 -0.97 0.91 1.92
CA ASP A 106 -0.33 1.82 2.86
C ASP A 106 -1.02 1.83 4.23
N ILE A 107 -2.34 1.69 4.30
CA ILE A 107 -3.06 1.46 5.57
C ILE A 107 -2.42 0.35 6.40
N VAL A 108 -2.02 -0.76 5.77
CA VAL A 108 -1.39 -1.86 6.51
C VAL A 108 0.08 -1.53 6.80
N ALA A 109 0.77 -0.82 5.91
CA ALA A 109 2.14 -0.36 6.17
C ALA A 109 2.19 0.65 7.33
N HIS A 110 1.14 1.45 7.53
CA HIS A 110 1.01 2.44 8.58
C HIS A 110 1.06 1.84 9.98
N PHE A 111 0.71 0.55 10.18
CA PHE A 111 0.97 -0.11 11.47
C PHE A 111 2.45 -0.04 11.88
N VAL A 112 3.37 -0.16 10.90
CA VAL A 112 4.82 -0.07 11.14
C VAL A 112 5.25 1.39 11.24
N VAL A 113 4.81 2.23 10.29
CA VAL A 113 5.18 3.65 10.21
C VAL A 113 4.74 4.41 11.47
N VAL A 114 3.45 4.34 11.82
CA VAL A 114 2.88 5.03 12.98
C VAL A 114 3.51 4.53 14.28
N SER A 115 3.74 3.21 14.41
CA SER A 115 4.42 2.65 15.57
C SER A 115 5.82 3.24 15.74
N GLU A 116 6.58 3.37 14.65
CA GLU A 116 7.93 3.91 14.70
C GLU A 116 7.93 5.43 14.95
N GLN A 117 7.05 6.19 14.29
CA GLN A 117 6.92 7.64 14.56
C GLN A 117 6.54 7.92 16.02
N ARG A 118 5.65 7.13 16.62
CA ARG A 118 5.29 7.26 18.04
C ARG A 118 6.47 6.98 18.97
N LYS A 119 7.30 5.98 18.68
CA LYS A 119 8.51 5.67 19.49
C LYS A 119 9.50 6.84 19.53
N HIS A 120 9.58 7.61 18.46
CA HIS A 120 10.46 8.79 18.35
C HIS A 120 9.75 10.11 18.65
N GLY A 121 8.53 10.08 19.20
CA GLY A 121 7.79 11.30 19.57
C GLY A 121 7.39 12.19 18.38
N LEU A 122 7.39 11.66 17.15
CA LEU A 122 7.05 12.37 15.92
C LEU A 122 5.52 12.47 15.71
N ILE A 123 4.75 11.65 16.43
CA ILE A 123 3.30 11.80 16.57
C ILE A 123 3.02 12.28 18.00
N THR A 124 2.63 13.56 18.10
CA THR A 124 2.22 14.22 19.34
C THR A 124 0.71 14.42 19.37
N ASP A 125 0.16 14.86 20.51
CA ASP A 125 -1.27 15.19 20.61
C ASP A 125 -1.71 16.30 19.63
N ASP A 126 -0.80 17.19 19.21
CA ASP A 126 -1.11 18.21 18.20
C ASP A 126 -1.15 17.60 16.79
N ILE A 127 -0.26 16.66 16.47
CA ILE A 127 -0.34 15.89 15.22
C ILE A 127 -1.63 15.07 15.16
N GLU A 128 -2.06 14.49 16.28
CA GLU A 128 -3.34 13.78 16.37
C GLU A 128 -4.54 14.70 16.07
N LYS A 129 -4.57 15.91 16.63
CA LYS A 129 -5.61 16.90 16.27
C LYS A 129 -5.54 17.31 14.80
N MET A 130 -4.34 17.51 14.28
CA MET A 130 -4.13 17.86 12.87
C MET A 130 -4.56 16.74 11.93
N TYR A 131 -4.38 15.47 12.32
CA TYR A 131 -4.83 14.32 11.54
C TYR A 131 -6.35 14.23 11.53
N LEU A 132 -7.02 14.41 12.68
CA LEU A 132 -8.49 14.45 12.74
C LEU A 132 -9.06 15.55 11.84
N LYS A 133 -8.44 16.74 11.88
CA LYS A 133 -8.80 17.83 10.97
C LYS A 133 -8.54 17.47 9.51
N GLY A 134 -7.46 16.73 9.23
CA GLY A 134 -7.15 16.18 7.91
C GLY A 134 -8.31 15.32 7.38
N ILE A 135 -8.78 14.36 8.19
CA ILE A 135 -9.95 13.52 7.87
C ILE A 135 -11.16 14.39 7.50
N GLN A 136 -11.51 15.36 8.36
CA GLN A 136 -12.67 16.24 8.13
C GLN A 136 -12.51 17.16 6.91
N ASN A 137 -11.29 17.39 6.43
CA ASN A 137 -11.03 18.12 5.19
C ASN A 137 -11.02 17.21 3.95
N THR A 138 -10.87 15.90 4.13
CA THR A 138 -10.86 14.91 3.03
C THR A 138 -12.25 14.38 2.73
N ILE A 139 -13.06 14.09 3.77
CA ILE A 139 -14.35 13.44 3.62
C ILE A 139 -15.49 14.25 4.24
N GLU A 140 -16.57 14.44 3.47
CA GLU A 140 -17.79 15.07 3.96
C GLU A 140 -18.62 14.09 4.81
N PRO A 141 -19.38 14.55 5.83
CA PRO A 141 -20.28 13.70 6.61
C PRO A 141 -21.21 12.85 5.75
N GLU A 142 -21.65 11.70 6.29
CA GLU A 142 -22.53 10.78 5.58
C GLU A 142 -23.90 11.41 5.28
N PRO A 143 -24.42 11.24 4.04
CA PRO A 143 -25.80 11.55 3.76
C PRO A 143 -26.75 10.55 4.42
N LYS A 144 -28.06 10.85 4.37
CA LYS A 144 -29.09 9.91 4.86
C LYS A 144 -29.16 8.61 4.05
N GLU A 145 -28.82 8.69 2.76
CA GLU A 145 -28.77 7.56 1.84
C GLU A 145 -27.32 7.33 1.45
N LEU A 146 -26.95 6.07 1.19
CA LEU A 146 -25.59 5.73 0.77
C LEU A 146 -25.27 6.36 -0.59
N ASP A 147 -24.09 6.94 -0.71
CA ASP A 147 -23.57 7.53 -1.94
C ASP A 147 -22.26 6.84 -2.37
N ASN A 148 -21.70 7.28 -3.50
CA ASN A 148 -20.45 6.73 -4.01
C ASN A 148 -19.23 7.14 -3.17
N ALA A 149 -19.34 8.18 -2.33
CA ALA A 149 -18.23 8.62 -1.48
C ALA A 149 -18.02 7.71 -0.25
N MET A 150 -18.91 6.73 -0.03
CA MET A 150 -18.75 5.70 1.00
C MET A 150 -17.43 4.92 0.89
N GLU A 151 -16.90 4.73 -0.32
CA GLU A 151 -15.61 4.09 -0.56
C GLU A 151 -14.46 4.88 0.08
N LEU A 152 -14.37 6.18 -0.23
CA LEU A 152 -13.33 7.06 0.32
C LEU A 152 -13.46 7.23 1.84
N ARG A 153 -14.70 7.31 2.35
CA ARG A 153 -14.97 7.34 3.79
C ARG A 153 -14.48 6.07 4.47
N LEU A 154 -14.81 4.90 3.92
CA LEU A 154 -14.36 3.63 4.48
C LEU A 154 -12.84 3.54 4.52
N LEU A 155 -12.17 3.87 3.41
CA LEU A 155 -10.71 3.87 3.32
C LEU A 155 -10.10 4.77 4.40
N THR A 156 -10.55 6.01 4.48
CA THR A 156 -10.02 7.02 5.41
C THR A 156 -10.24 6.61 6.86
N LEU A 157 -11.39 6.00 7.19
CA LEU A 157 -11.71 5.60 8.56
C LEU A 157 -10.96 4.33 8.99
N ILE A 158 -10.66 3.41 8.08
CA ILE A 158 -9.78 2.27 8.39
C ILE A 158 -8.38 2.81 8.72
N ASP A 159 -7.85 3.75 7.93
CA ASP A 159 -6.54 4.34 8.22
C ASP A 159 -6.53 5.11 9.55
N ALA A 160 -7.63 5.82 9.87
CA ALA A 160 -7.78 6.47 11.16
C ALA A 160 -7.69 5.49 12.33
N HIS A 161 -8.29 4.30 12.23
CA HIS A 161 -8.10 3.24 13.23
C HIS A 161 -6.63 2.85 13.40
N VAL A 162 -5.90 2.71 12.29
CA VAL A 162 -4.46 2.38 12.32
C VAL A 162 -3.65 3.52 12.97
N PHE A 163 -3.94 4.77 12.59
CA PHE A 163 -3.22 5.94 13.07
C PHE A 163 -3.40 6.17 14.58
N TYR A 164 -4.64 6.11 15.09
CA TYR A 164 -4.92 6.37 16.51
C TYR A 164 -4.65 5.17 17.42
N GLY A 165 -4.80 3.94 16.90
CA GLY A 165 -4.63 2.72 17.71
C GLY A 165 -5.45 2.77 19.00
N ASP A 166 -4.79 2.57 20.14
CA ASP A 166 -5.43 2.56 21.47
C ASP A 166 -6.13 3.88 21.84
N LYS A 167 -5.79 5.01 21.20
CA LYS A 167 -6.44 6.30 21.42
C LYS A 167 -7.71 6.48 20.58
N PHE A 168 -8.04 5.56 19.68
CA PHE A 168 -9.13 5.75 18.73
C PHE A 168 -10.47 6.00 19.42
N ASP A 169 -10.83 5.14 20.39
CA ASP A 169 -12.14 5.18 21.05
C ASP A 169 -12.32 6.44 21.92
N ASP A 170 -11.27 6.89 22.60
CA ASP A 170 -11.34 8.03 23.51
C ASP A 170 -11.20 9.38 22.79
N PHE A 171 -10.43 9.43 21.68
CA PHE A 171 -10.10 10.69 21.00
C PHE A 171 -10.87 10.89 19.70
N ALA A 172 -10.80 9.94 18.76
CA ALA A 172 -11.29 10.12 17.39
C ALA A 172 -12.77 9.70 17.24
N ARG A 173 -13.16 8.57 17.85
CA ARG A 173 -14.51 7.99 17.72
C ARG A 173 -15.63 8.97 18.04
N PRO A 174 -15.60 9.80 19.10
CA PRO A 174 -16.73 10.69 19.41
C PRO A 174 -17.07 11.68 18.29
N THR A 175 -16.05 12.08 17.52
CA THR A 175 -16.24 12.96 16.36
C THR A 175 -16.65 12.16 15.13
N LEU A 176 -15.93 11.07 14.84
CA LEU A 176 -16.11 10.29 13.61
C LEU A 176 -17.44 9.51 13.60
N GLU A 177 -17.92 9.00 14.74
CA GLU A 177 -19.17 8.24 14.81
C GLU A 177 -20.40 9.11 14.56
N LYS A 178 -20.31 10.40 14.93
CA LYS A 178 -21.37 11.37 14.66
C LYS A 178 -21.51 11.65 13.17
N ASP A 179 -20.38 11.83 12.49
CA ASP A 179 -20.35 12.30 11.10
C ASP A 179 -20.36 11.13 10.09
N TYR A 180 -19.87 9.94 10.48
CA TYR A 180 -19.69 8.78 9.60
C TYR A 180 -20.15 7.43 10.21
N PRO A 181 -21.39 7.33 10.73
CA PRO A 181 -21.84 6.17 11.50
C PRO A 181 -21.83 4.84 10.73
N VAL A 182 -22.10 4.84 9.42
CA VAL A 182 -22.19 3.60 8.62
C VAL A 182 -20.80 3.13 8.20
N ALA A 183 -19.97 4.02 7.67
CA ALA A 183 -18.61 3.74 7.24
C ALA A 183 -17.71 3.41 8.44
N LEU A 184 -17.88 4.10 9.58
CA LEU A 184 -17.10 3.78 10.78
C LEU A 184 -17.39 2.37 11.28
N LYS A 185 -18.66 1.93 11.31
CA LYS A 185 -19.02 0.57 11.69
C LYS A 185 -18.43 -0.49 10.75
N ALA A 186 -18.27 -0.17 9.47
CA ALA A 186 -17.59 -1.04 8.52
C ALA A 186 -16.07 -1.05 8.74
N ALA A 187 -15.49 0.13 9.00
CA ALA A 187 -14.07 0.27 9.35
C ALA A 187 -13.71 -0.51 10.61
N ASP A 188 -14.54 -0.48 11.66
CA ASP A 188 -14.38 -1.29 12.89
C ASP A 188 -14.21 -2.79 12.55
N LYS A 189 -15.11 -3.34 11.73
CA LYS A 189 -15.06 -4.76 11.33
C LYS A 189 -13.80 -5.10 10.54
N ILE A 190 -13.43 -4.24 9.59
CA ILE A 190 -12.25 -4.47 8.75
C ILE A 190 -10.98 -4.35 9.59
N TYR A 191 -10.92 -3.38 10.51
CA TYR A 191 -9.81 -3.20 11.44
C TYR A 191 -9.60 -4.45 12.30
N GLU A 192 -10.67 -5.05 12.85
CA GLU A 192 -10.58 -6.33 13.58
C GLU A 192 -10.00 -7.47 12.72
N ILE A 193 -10.38 -7.56 11.45
CA ILE A 193 -9.89 -8.60 10.52
C ILE A 193 -8.37 -8.49 10.30
N ILE A 194 -7.89 -7.27 10.05
CA ILE A 194 -6.48 -7.00 9.71
C ILE A 194 -5.59 -6.99 10.96
N THR A 195 -6.13 -6.69 12.14
CA THR A 195 -5.38 -6.72 13.43
C THR A 195 -5.39 -8.06 14.14
N LYS A 196 -6.23 -9.01 13.72
CA LYS A 196 -6.28 -10.39 14.29
C LYS A 196 -4.92 -11.08 14.40
N LYS A 197 -3.95 -10.69 13.57
CA LYS A 197 -2.55 -11.13 13.66
C LYS A 197 -1.62 -9.93 13.43
N PRO A 198 -0.44 -9.88 14.08
CA PRO A 198 0.43 -8.70 14.03
C PRO A 198 1.02 -8.44 12.64
N THR A 199 1.29 -7.15 12.39
CA THR A 199 1.93 -6.59 11.18
C THR A 199 3.39 -6.23 11.49
N ASP A 200 4.14 -7.12 12.12
CA ASP A 200 5.50 -6.88 12.64
C ASP A 200 6.62 -7.47 11.77
N SER A 201 6.26 -8.06 10.62
CA SER A 201 7.18 -8.75 9.72
C SER A 201 6.74 -8.61 8.27
N PRO A 202 7.65 -8.79 7.28
CA PRO A 202 7.31 -8.80 5.86
C PRO A 202 6.15 -9.74 5.50
N PHE A 203 6.14 -10.93 6.10
CA PHE A 203 5.04 -11.89 5.93
C PHE A 203 3.75 -11.43 6.61
N GLY A 204 3.84 -10.84 7.80
CA GLY A 204 2.71 -10.24 8.50
C GLY A 204 2.05 -9.12 7.69
N LEU A 205 2.84 -8.21 7.12
CA LEU A 205 2.39 -7.14 6.23
C LEU A 205 1.61 -7.71 5.05
N ARG A 206 2.26 -8.55 4.22
CA ARG A 206 1.61 -9.14 3.04
C ARG A 206 0.26 -9.79 3.39
N ARG A 207 0.26 -10.65 4.42
CA ARG A 207 -0.95 -11.36 4.84
C ARG A 207 -2.08 -10.39 5.20
N ASN A 208 -1.77 -9.32 5.91
CA ASN A 208 -2.78 -8.38 6.37
C ASN A 208 -3.26 -7.46 5.23
N VAL A 209 -2.40 -7.11 4.25
CA VAL A 209 -2.82 -6.44 3.00
C VAL A 209 -3.80 -7.30 2.21
N VAL A 210 -3.48 -8.58 1.97
CA VAL A 210 -4.36 -9.48 1.20
C VAL A 210 -5.75 -9.61 1.85
N LYS A 211 -5.79 -9.64 3.19
CA LYS A 211 -7.06 -9.64 3.93
C LYS A 211 -7.81 -8.33 3.79
N LEU A 212 -7.10 -7.20 3.86
CA LEU A 212 -7.70 -5.88 3.72
C LEU A 212 -8.36 -5.74 2.34
N PHE A 213 -7.65 -6.07 1.26
CA PHE A 213 -8.21 -6.03 -0.10
C PHE A 213 -9.53 -6.80 -0.20
N ARG A 214 -9.53 -8.05 0.30
CA ARG A 214 -10.74 -8.90 0.29
C ARG A 214 -11.87 -8.31 1.14
N ALA A 215 -11.57 -7.88 2.36
CA ALA A 215 -12.59 -7.36 3.27
C ALA A 215 -13.18 -6.02 2.77
N PHE A 216 -12.36 -5.20 2.10
CA PHE A 216 -12.80 -3.96 1.47
C PHE A 216 -13.75 -4.24 0.31
N ASP A 217 -13.39 -5.14 -0.61
CA ASP A 217 -14.26 -5.55 -1.74
C ASP A 217 -15.59 -6.17 -1.27
N GLU A 218 -15.54 -7.03 -0.24
CA GLU A 218 -16.74 -7.60 0.39
C GLU A 218 -17.66 -6.51 0.95
N GLN A 219 -17.08 -5.47 1.55
CA GLN A 219 -17.84 -4.35 2.12
C GLN A 219 -18.42 -3.42 1.05
N LEU A 220 -17.69 -3.12 -0.02
CA LEU A 220 -18.22 -2.36 -1.16
C LEU A 220 -19.39 -3.11 -1.80
N THR A 221 -19.23 -4.41 -2.04
CA THR A 221 -20.29 -5.26 -2.59
C THR A 221 -21.54 -5.26 -1.69
N ALA A 222 -21.36 -5.30 -0.36
CA ALA A 222 -22.45 -5.25 0.60
C ALA A 222 -23.22 -3.91 0.58
N TRP A 223 -22.57 -2.82 0.15
CA TRP A 223 -23.20 -1.52 -0.10
C TRP A 223 -23.73 -1.35 -1.53
N GLY A 224 -23.60 -2.36 -2.39
CA GLY A 224 -23.98 -2.28 -3.80
C GLY A 224 -23.02 -1.45 -4.64
N LEU A 225 -21.81 -1.19 -4.15
CA LEU A 225 -20.74 -0.52 -4.87
C LEU A 225 -19.87 -1.55 -5.61
N PRO A 226 -19.23 -1.16 -6.73
CA PRO A 226 -18.32 -2.05 -7.45
C PRO A 226 -17.12 -2.41 -6.57
N ALA A 227 -16.72 -3.68 -6.60
CA ALA A 227 -15.48 -4.13 -6.00
C ALA A 227 -14.28 -3.63 -6.82
N LEU A 228 -13.15 -3.39 -6.15
CA LEU A 228 -11.91 -2.94 -6.79
C LEU A 228 -11.11 -4.10 -7.37
N HIS A 229 -11.33 -5.32 -6.87
CA HIS A 229 -10.64 -6.53 -7.31
C HIS A 229 -9.12 -6.43 -7.18
N ASN A 230 -8.62 -5.75 -6.12
CA ASN A 230 -7.19 -5.56 -5.86
C ASN A 230 -6.41 -6.87 -5.65
N ASN A 231 -7.09 -7.98 -5.32
CA ASN A 231 -6.48 -9.30 -5.29
C ASN A 231 -6.00 -9.78 -6.67
N GLU A 232 -6.63 -9.30 -7.75
CA GLU A 232 -6.25 -9.54 -9.14
C GLU A 232 -5.47 -8.36 -9.74
N TYR A 233 -5.95 -7.13 -9.55
CA TYR A 233 -5.36 -5.94 -10.18
C TYR A 233 -3.95 -5.63 -9.64
N ALA A 234 -3.79 -5.63 -8.33
CA ALA A 234 -2.56 -5.24 -7.66
C ALA A 234 -1.61 -6.44 -7.51
N THR A 235 -0.39 -6.31 -8.02
CA THR A 235 0.67 -7.31 -7.83
C THR A 235 1.42 -7.02 -6.54
N ILE A 236 1.38 -7.96 -5.58
CA ILE A 236 2.16 -7.83 -4.34
C ILE A 236 3.39 -8.75 -4.44
N SER A 237 4.58 -8.21 -4.16
CA SER A 237 5.81 -9.01 -4.07
C SER A 237 5.67 -10.21 -3.12
N SER A 238 6.20 -11.35 -3.53
CA SER A 238 6.09 -12.60 -2.79
C SER A 238 7.07 -12.66 -1.61
N VAL A 239 6.60 -13.18 -0.47
CA VAL A 239 7.44 -13.49 0.70
C VAL A 239 7.60 -15.02 0.79
N VAL A 240 8.77 -15.53 0.44
CA VAL A 240 9.03 -16.96 0.22
C VAL A 240 10.24 -17.43 1.02
N SER A 241 10.28 -18.72 1.38
CA SER A 241 11.50 -19.36 1.89
C SER A 241 12.42 -19.82 0.77
N GLU A 242 13.70 -20.08 1.07
CA GLU A 242 14.62 -20.71 0.11
C GLU A 242 14.08 -22.02 -0.46
N ARG A 243 13.40 -22.82 0.38
CA ARG A 243 12.73 -24.03 -0.08
C ARG A 243 11.67 -23.72 -1.15
N GLN A 244 10.83 -22.72 -0.92
CA GLN A 244 9.77 -22.33 -1.87
C GLN A 244 10.32 -21.78 -3.18
N LEU A 245 11.46 -21.07 -3.14
CA LEU A 245 12.15 -20.62 -4.35
C LEU A 245 12.60 -21.76 -5.25
N ASN A 246 12.97 -22.91 -4.65
CA ASN A 246 13.41 -24.09 -5.38
C ASN A 246 12.24 -25.02 -5.79
N LEU A 247 11.00 -24.73 -5.39
CA LEU A 247 9.83 -25.47 -5.88
C LEU A 247 9.49 -25.05 -7.31
N ASN A 248 8.76 -25.91 -8.01
CA ASN A 248 8.23 -25.58 -9.32
C ASN A 248 7.06 -24.60 -9.20
N VAL A 249 6.87 -23.74 -10.21
CA VAL A 249 5.78 -22.76 -10.29
C VAL A 249 4.42 -23.41 -10.01
N LYS A 250 4.13 -24.58 -10.60
CA LYS A 250 2.86 -25.31 -10.39
C LYS A 250 2.57 -25.69 -8.93
N GLN A 251 3.59 -25.72 -8.07
CA GLN A 251 3.45 -26.08 -6.67
C GLN A 251 3.13 -24.86 -5.79
N GLN A 252 3.36 -23.64 -6.27
CA GLN A 252 3.17 -22.41 -5.50
C GLN A 252 2.14 -21.46 -6.13
N PHE A 253 1.95 -21.52 -7.45
CA PHE A 253 1.13 -20.57 -8.18
C PHE A 253 0.18 -21.26 -9.15
N GLU A 254 -0.93 -20.59 -9.43
CA GLU A 254 -1.86 -20.85 -10.53
C GLU A 254 -1.83 -19.67 -11.47
N ILE A 255 -1.90 -19.94 -12.77
CA ILE A 255 -1.82 -18.93 -13.81
C ILE A 255 -3.15 -18.93 -14.54
N PHE A 256 -3.87 -17.82 -14.42
CA PHE A 256 -5.16 -17.59 -15.06
C PHE A 256 -5.05 -16.54 -16.15
N HIS A 257 -5.99 -16.59 -17.10
CA HIS A 257 -6.18 -15.51 -18.05
C HIS A 257 -6.72 -14.28 -17.33
N SER A 258 -6.18 -13.12 -17.66
CA SER A 258 -6.69 -11.83 -17.21
C SER A 258 -7.66 -11.28 -18.24
N GLU A 259 -8.80 -10.74 -17.78
CA GLU A 259 -9.64 -9.89 -18.63
C GLU A 259 -8.98 -8.52 -18.90
N LEU A 260 -8.02 -8.13 -18.06
CA LEU A 260 -7.18 -6.94 -18.21
C LEU A 260 -5.94 -7.19 -19.08
N HIS A 261 -5.38 -6.12 -19.63
CA HIS A 261 -4.19 -6.16 -20.48
C HIS A 261 -2.91 -5.90 -19.68
N ASP A 262 -1.78 -6.41 -20.15
CA ASP A 262 -0.47 -6.05 -19.63
C ASP A 262 -0.16 -4.59 -20.01
N LYS A 263 0.08 -3.73 -19.01
CA LYS A 263 0.24 -2.28 -19.18
C LYS A 263 1.41 -1.92 -20.12
N LYS A 264 2.46 -2.74 -20.15
CA LYS A 264 3.67 -2.46 -20.96
C LYS A 264 3.50 -2.83 -22.43
N THR A 265 2.83 -3.94 -22.70
CA THR A 265 2.72 -4.49 -24.07
C THR A 265 1.33 -4.28 -24.67
N ASN A 266 0.35 -3.85 -23.88
CA ASN A 266 -1.06 -3.70 -24.25
C ASN A 266 -1.66 -4.97 -24.87
N ARG A 267 -1.19 -6.14 -24.43
CA ARG A 267 -1.67 -7.46 -24.87
C ARG A 267 -2.41 -8.12 -23.72
N ARG A 268 -3.18 -9.16 -24.03
CA ARG A 268 -3.80 -10.01 -23.01
C ARG A 268 -2.75 -10.43 -21.98
N ALA A 269 -3.11 -10.41 -20.71
CA ALA A 269 -2.20 -10.80 -19.64
C ALA A 269 -2.58 -12.17 -19.07
N TYR A 270 -1.62 -12.77 -18.39
CA TYR A 270 -1.83 -13.89 -17.49
C TYR A 270 -1.37 -13.50 -16.10
N VAL A 271 -2.18 -13.83 -15.10
CA VAL A 271 -1.91 -13.47 -13.69
C VAL A 271 -1.54 -14.72 -12.92
N GLY A 272 -0.40 -14.64 -12.23
CA GLY A 272 0.09 -15.66 -11.32
C GLY A 272 -0.43 -15.44 -9.90
N PHE A 273 -1.42 -16.22 -9.50
CA PHE A 273 -1.99 -16.21 -8.16
C PHE A 273 -1.24 -17.17 -7.25
N ASN A 274 -0.88 -16.71 -6.07
CA ASN A 274 -0.28 -17.57 -5.05
C ASN A 274 -1.36 -18.46 -4.44
N LYS A 275 -1.16 -19.78 -4.50
CA LYS A 275 -2.11 -20.80 -4.03
C LYS A 275 -2.48 -20.72 -2.55
N SER A 276 -1.69 -20.00 -1.76
CA SER A 276 -1.90 -19.89 -0.32
C SER A 276 -2.79 -18.72 0.09
N ASP A 277 -2.87 -17.68 -0.74
CA ASP A 277 -3.55 -16.43 -0.39
C ASP A 277 -4.41 -15.85 -1.53
N ASP A 278 -4.42 -16.49 -2.70
CA ASP A 278 -5.15 -16.10 -3.92
C ASP A 278 -4.85 -14.64 -4.33
N GLN A 279 -3.63 -14.17 -4.06
CA GLN A 279 -3.18 -12.84 -4.45
C GLN A 279 -2.30 -12.89 -5.71
N ASN A 280 -2.56 -11.97 -6.64
CA ASN A 280 -1.67 -11.67 -7.76
C ASN A 280 -0.24 -11.40 -7.25
N SER A 281 0.67 -12.25 -7.69
CA SER A 281 2.08 -12.23 -7.30
C SER A 281 3.03 -11.93 -8.46
N PHE A 282 2.55 -12.04 -9.70
CA PHE A 282 3.25 -11.65 -10.91
C PHE A 282 2.28 -11.61 -12.11
N VAL A 283 2.63 -10.81 -13.11
CA VAL A 283 1.91 -10.71 -14.38
C VAL A 283 2.83 -11.12 -15.52
N ILE A 284 2.30 -11.87 -16.48
CA ILE A 284 3.01 -12.32 -17.67
C ILE A 284 2.22 -11.84 -18.90
N PRO A 285 2.83 -11.09 -19.82
CA PRO A 285 2.15 -10.74 -21.07
C PRO A 285 1.94 -12.00 -21.91
N ALA A 286 0.84 -12.07 -22.64
CA ALA A 286 0.57 -13.22 -23.50
C ALA A 286 1.74 -13.48 -24.46
N PRO A 287 2.15 -14.76 -24.62
CA PRO A 287 3.17 -15.12 -25.60
C PRO A 287 2.70 -14.77 -27.01
N THR A 288 3.64 -14.61 -27.93
CA THR A 288 3.37 -14.28 -29.35
C THR A 288 3.84 -15.37 -30.28
N GLY A 289 3.13 -15.53 -31.40
CA GLY A 289 3.53 -16.45 -32.46
C GLY A 289 3.49 -17.91 -31.98
N MET A 290 4.56 -18.66 -32.25
CA MET A 290 4.63 -20.09 -31.91
C MET A 290 4.66 -20.37 -30.40
N ASP A 291 4.90 -19.36 -29.57
CA ASP A 291 4.89 -19.51 -28.11
C ASP A 291 3.47 -19.45 -27.52
N ASP A 292 2.44 -19.04 -28.28
CA ASP A 292 1.04 -19.16 -27.85
C ASP A 292 0.56 -20.60 -28.01
N SER A 293 1.08 -21.49 -27.15
CA SER A 293 0.86 -22.93 -27.19
C SER A 293 0.75 -23.54 -25.79
N PRO A 294 0.05 -24.69 -25.63
CA PRO A 294 0.05 -25.45 -24.38
C PRO A 294 1.47 -25.81 -23.88
N GLU A 295 2.41 -25.99 -24.79
CA GLU A 295 3.82 -26.30 -24.50
C GLU A 295 4.52 -25.15 -23.78
N TYR A 296 4.18 -23.90 -24.08
CA TYR A 296 4.69 -22.74 -23.35
C TYR A 296 4.28 -22.78 -21.88
N PHE A 297 2.99 -22.98 -21.59
CA PHE A 297 2.51 -23.07 -20.21
C PHE A 297 3.06 -24.29 -19.48
N LYS A 298 3.21 -25.44 -20.14
CA LYS A 298 3.88 -26.61 -19.53
C LYS A 298 5.30 -26.29 -19.09
N LYS A 299 6.07 -25.56 -19.91
CA LYS A 299 7.43 -25.11 -19.57
C LYS A 299 7.41 -24.11 -18.41
N LEU A 300 6.53 -23.12 -18.48
CA LEU A 300 6.36 -22.10 -17.44
C LEU A 300 6.06 -22.72 -16.07
N TYR A 301 5.11 -23.66 -16.02
CA TYR A 301 4.76 -24.40 -14.80
C TYR A 301 5.87 -25.32 -14.27
N ALA A 302 6.83 -25.70 -15.14
CA ALA A 302 7.97 -26.53 -14.80
C ALA A 302 9.21 -25.74 -14.35
N LEU A 303 9.23 -24.41 -14.52
CA LEU A 303 10.29 -23.57 -13.98
C LEU A 303 10.29 -23.64 -12.45
N SER A 304 11.48 -23.44 -11.86
CA SER A 304 11.54 -23.10 -10.44
C SER A 304 10.96 -21.69 -10.22
N VAL A 305 10.42 -21.42 -9.03
CA VAL A 305 9.93 -20.08 -8.67
C VAL A 305 11.08 -19.06 -8.79
N LYS A 306 12.30 -19.44 -8.42
CA LYS A 306 13.49 -18.60 -8.55
C LYS A 306 13.78 -18.21 -10.00
N ASP A 307 13.70 -19.16 -10.92
CA ASP A 307 13.97 -18.91 -12.33
C ASP A 307 12.88 -18.05 -12.94
N LEU A 308 11.61 -18.32 -12.63
CA LEU A 308 10.49 -17.48 -13.04
C LEU A 308 10.67 -16.03 -12.59
N PHE A 309 10.91 -15.80 -11.30
CA PHE A 309 11.08 -14.43 -10.79
C PHE A 309 12.29 -13.72 -11.39
N LYS A 310 13.37 -14.46 -11.69
CA LYS A 310 14.53 -13.89 -12.39
C LYS A 310 14.18 -13.49 -13.83
N GLU A 311 13.43 -14.32 -14.56
CA GLU A 311 13.00 -14.03 -15.93
C GLU A 311 12.08 -12.81 -15.99
N LEU A 312 11.11 -12.74 -15.08
CA LEU A 312 10.16 -11.62 -14.98
C LEU A 312 10.78 -10.36 -14.37
N LYS A 313 12.02 -10.44 -13.85
CA LYS A 313 12.63 -9.41 -12.99
C LYS A 313 11.71 -9.02 -11.83
N MET A 314 10.95 -9.99 -11.31
CA MET A 314 9.98 -9.80 -10.25
C MET A 314 10.71 -9.74 -8.90
N PRO A 315 10.59 -8.64 -8.13
CA PRO A 315 11.15 -8.60 -6.79
C PRO A 315 10.43 -9.57 -5.85
N TYR A 316 11.19 -10.20 -4.98
CA TYR A 316 10.68 -11.09 -3.93
C TYR A 316 11.51 -10.96 -2.67
N ILE A 317 10.95 -11.42 -1.55
CA ILE A 317 11.56 -11.36 -0.23
C ILE A 317 11.80 -12.78 0.27
N ILE A 318 13.02 -13.04 0.74
CA ILE A 318 13.35 -14.29 1.40
C ILE A 318 13.03 -14.15 2.88
N ARG A 319 12.05 -14.91 3.39
CA ARG A 319 11.82 -15.00 4.83
C ARG A 319 13.00 -15.74 5.47
N LYS A 320 13.68 -15.07 6.41
CA LYS A 320 14.68 -15.70 7.27
C LYS A 320 13.99 -16.53 8.34
#